data_AF-A0A938TA91-F1
#
_entry.id   AF-A0A938TA91-F1
#
_cell.length_a   1.000
_cell.length_b   1.000
_cell.length_c   1.000
_cell.angle_alpha   90.00
_cell.angle_beta   90.00
_cell.angle_gamma   90.00
#
_symmetry.space_group_name_H-M   'P 1'
#
loop_
_entity.id
_entity.type
_entity.pdbx_description
1 polymer ?
#
loop_
_entity_poly.entity_id
_entity_poly.type
_entity_poly.pdbx_seq_one_letter_code
_entity_poly.pdbx_strand_id
1 'polypeptide(L)'
;MRSFRILILSLLIPLSICYTQQDTITYDAASGDYIIKYYPEDEYGNRKDSAVTVIFEPATKIEAKVSCAVDFNAASKRFTYKYTLTNGLGSRQRLIDFAVEFGRNIEVAGKTLPGGWHSMRENEIEETKLTLGSMWSWHADIGLKPGRSWQVGALESDGLPGITICYFQGKTGSSVLAFPDEGPGYNLTVKLMQLRTFPSNRVMLTTVSPVSPPTAFLASAFVDSLISYKHQSYSLGWITNKGILNSLDQKLDNARKQLERGNTKAAKNILGAFINEV
;
A
#
# COMPACT_ATOMS: atom_id res chain seq x y z
N MET A 1 -0.97 10.20 84.86
CA MET A 1 -0.64 9.94 83.44
C MET A 1 -1.63 8.93 82.88
N ARG A 2 -2.58 9.36 82.04
CA ARG A 2 -3.57 8.47 81.39
C ARG A 2 -3.25 8.42 79.90
N SER A 3 -2.99 7.21 79.40
CA SER A 3 -2.66 6.91 78.00
C SER A 3 -3.92 6.95 77.15
N PHE A 4 -3.93 7.79 76.11
CA PHE A 4 -4.97 7.85 75.09
C PHE A 4 -4.57 6.93 73.92
N ARG A 5 -5.27 5.81 73.75
CA ARG A 5 -5.13 4.94 72.57
C ARG A 5 -6.15 5.40 71.53
N ILE A 6 -5.68 5.98 70.42
CA ILE A 6 -6.51 6.29 69.26
C ILE A 6 -6.70 5.00 68.47
N LEU A 7 -7.92 4.48 68.50
CA LEU A 7 -8.35 3.33 67.69
C LEU A 7 -8.73 3.86 66.30
N ILE A 8 -7.85 3.71 65.31
CA ILE A 8 -8.18 4.01 63.91
C ILE A 8 -9.01 2.83 63.38
N LEU A 9 -10.33 3.00 63.37
CA LEU A 9 -11.27 2.06 62.77
C LEU A 9 -11.26 2.27 61.25
N SER A 10 -10.44 1.51 60.54
CA SER A 10 -10.38 1.52 59.07
C SER A 10 -11.69 0.97 58.49
N LEU A 11 -12.61 1.85 58.11
CA LEU A 11 -13.84 1.50 57.42
C LEU A 11 -13.50 1.09 55.98
N LEU A 12 -13.29 -0.21 55.75
CA LEU A 12 -13.19 -0.80 54.41
C LEU A 12 -14.58 -0.77 53.76
N ILE A 13 -14.89 0.31 53.04
CA ILE A 13 -16.02 0.33 52.11
C ILE A 13 -15.58 -0.48 50.88
N PRO A 14 -16.20 -1.64 50.57
CA PRO A 14 -15.93 -2.31 49.32
C PRO A 14 -16.39 -1.39 48.18
N LEU A 15 -15.44 -0.80 47.46
CA LEU A 15 -15.75 -0.21 46.16
C LEU A 15 -16.17 -1.36 45.25
N SER A 16 -17.48 -1.48 45.02
CA SER A 16 -18.00 -2.30 43.94
C SER A 16 -17.53 -1.67 42.64
N ILE A 17 -16.46 -2.22 42.06
CA ILE A 17 -16.03 -1.87 40.72
C ILE A 17 -17.10 -2.41 39.78
N CYS A 18 -17.98 -1.54 39.26
CA CYS A 18 -18.85 -1.88 38.15
C CYS A 18 -17.96 -2.18 36.95
N TYR A 19 -17.76 -3.47 36.66
CA TYR A 19 -17.09 -3.90 35.45
C TYR A 19 -18.03 -3.61 34.27
N THR A 20 -17.78 -2.52 33.56
CA THR A 20 -18.54 -2.22 32.34
C THR A 20 -18.08 -3.19 31.26
N GLN A 21 -18.99 -4.01 30.74
CA GLN A 21 -18.72 -4.86 29.59
C GLN A 21 -18.26 -3.97 28.42
N GLN A 22 -17.07 -4.23 27.88
CA GLN A 22 -16.47 -3.41 26.84
C GLN A 22 -16.13 -4.26 25.62
N ASP A 23 -16.43 -3.73 24.44
CA ASP A 23 -16.00 -4.32 23.18
C ASP A 23 -14.50 -4.14 23.00
N THR A 24 -13.85 -5.18 22.49
CA THR A 24 -12.40 -5.17 22.29
C THR A 24 -12.04 -5.69 20.91
N ILE A 25 -11.07 -5.04 20.27
CA ILE A 25 -10.36 -5.55 19.10
C ILE A 25 -8.92 -5.76 19.56
N THR A 26 -8.46 -7.01 19.56
CA THR A 26 -7.10 -7.36 19.98
C THR A 26 -6.35 -7.98 18.82
N TYR A 27 -5.15 -7.48 18.52
CA TYR A 27 -4.28 -8.10 17.52
C TYR A 27 -3.52 -9.27 18.15
N ASP A 28 -3.64 -10.46 17.57
CA ASP A 28 -2.85 -11.63 17.94
C ASP A 28 -1.59 -11.70 17.06
N ALA A 29 -0.43 -11.40 17.64
CA ALA A 29 0.84 -11.38 16.91
C ALA A 29 1.28 -12.75 16.39
N ALA A 30 0.81 -13.86 16.99
CA ALA A 30 1.22 -15.20 16.56
C ALA A 30 0.55 -15.59 15.23
N SER A 31 -0.77 -15.42 15.15
CA SER A 31 -1.56 -15.69 13.95
C SER A 31 -1.52 -14.54 12.94
N GLY A 32 -1.36 -13.30 13.42
CA GLY A 32 -1.56 -12.07 12.67
C GLY A 32 -3.04 -11.72 12.46
N ASP A 33 -3.96 -12.32 13.23
CA ASP A 33 -5.40 -12.07 13.18
C ASP A 33 -5.84 -11.00 14.20
N TYR A 34 -7.03 -10.44 13.98
CA TYR A 34 -7.71 -9.62 14.97
C TYR A 34 -8.81 -10.44 15.66
N ILE A 35 -8.76 -10.51 16.98
CA ILE A 35 -9.78 -11.11 17.83
C ILE A 35 -10.75 -10.01 18.24
N ILE A 36 -11.98 -10.10 17.75
CA ILE A 36 -13.05 -9.14 18.02
C ILE A 36 -13.97 -9.78 19.04
N LYS A 37 -14.09 -9.15 20.21
CA LYS A 37 -15.03 -9.55 21.25
C LYS A 37 -16.05 -8.44 21.43
N TYR A 38 -17.33 -8.77 21.35
CA TYR A 38 -18.41 -7.82 21.51
C TYR A 38 -19.60 -8.42 22.24
N TYR A 39 -20.46 -7.55 22.78
CA TYR A 39 -21.70 -7.93 23.44
C TYR A 39 -22.87 -7.47 22.56
N PRO A 40 -23.56 -8.39 21.88
CA PRO A 40 -24.65 -8.04 20.97
C PRO A 40 -25.80 -7.36 21.71
N GLU A 41 -26.51 -6.50 21.01
CA GLU A 41 -27.71 -5.85 21.51
C GLU A 41 -28.95 -6.72 21.19
N ASP A 42 -29.95 -6.72 22.08
CA ASP A 42 -31.26 -7.28 21.80
C ASP A 42 -32.11 -6.31 20.95
N GLU A 43 -33.34 -6.72 20.64
CA GLU A 43 -34.28 -5.89 19.86
C GLU A 43 -34.65 -4.55 20.53
N TYR A 44 -34.32 -4.38 21.81
CA TYR A 44 -34.55 -3.16 22.60
C TYR A 44 -33.27 -2.35 22.82
N GLY A 45 -32.12 -2.76 22.26
CA GLY A 45 -30.83 -2.10 22.44
C GLY A 45 -30.12 -2.45 23.76
N ASN A 46 -30.62 -3.44 24.51
CA ASN A 46 -29.93 -3.89 25.73
C ASN A 46 -28.81 -4.85 25.35
N ARG A 47 -27.63 -4.67 25.95
CA ARG A 47 -26.49 -5.56 25.73
C ARG A 47 -26.73 -6.89 26.42
N LYS A 48 -26.50 -8.00 25.71
CA LYS A 48 -26.54 -9.35 26.29
C LYS A 48 -25.32 -9.57 27.19
N ASP A 49 -25.48 -10.37 28.23
CA ASP A 49 -24.39 -10.70 29.16
C ASP A 49 -23.28 -11.58 28.55
N SER A 50 -23.63 -12.31 27.50
CA SER A 50 -22.72 -13.22 26.81
C SER A 50 -22.00 -12.49 25.68
N ALA A 51 -20.66 -12.47 25.74
CA ALA A 51 -19.85 -11.96 24.66
C ALA A 51 -19.78 -12.93 23.48
N VAL A 52 -19.81 -12.40 22.27
CA VAL A 52 -19.49 -13.10 21.03
C VAL A 52 -18.05 -12.79 20.65
N THR A 53 -17.34 -13.81 20.16
CA THR A 53 -15.96 -13.66 19.66
C THR A 53 -15.89 -14.05 18.19
N VAL A 54 -15.34 -13.15 17.38
CA VAL A 54 -15.13 -13.34 15.94
C VAL A 54 -13.66 -13.09 15.62
N ILE A 55 -13.13 -13.87 14.68
CA ILE A 55 -11.76 -13.71 14.18
C ILE A 55 -11.84 -13.00 12.83
N PHE A 56 -11.14 -11.87 12.72
CA PHE A 56 -10.91 -11.19 11.45
C PHE A 56 -9.50 -11.49 10.96
N GLU A 57 -9.41 -12.20 9.85
CA GLU A 57 -8.17 -12.45 9.15
C GLU A 57 -7.86 -11.30 8.18
N PRO A 58 -6.83 -10.48 8.44
CA PRO A 58 -6.46 -9.41 7.51
C PRO A 58 -5.86 -10.01 6.23
N ALA A 59 -6.06 -9.31 5.13
CA ALA A 59 -5.55 -9.69 3.81
C ALA A 59 -4.08 -9.30 3.59
N THR A 60 -3.36 -8.97 4.66
CA THR A 60 -1.98 -8.49 4.62
C THR A 60 -0.96 -9.59 4.91
N LYS A 61 -1.39 -10.85 5.09
CA LYS A 61 -0.50 -11.99 5.42
C LYS A 61 0.21 -12.56 4.19
N ILE A 62 0.79 -11.68 3.39
CA ILE A 62 1.53 -11.96 2.16
C ILE A 62 2.90 -11.28 2.19
N GLU A 63 3.89 -11.89 1.55
CA GLU A 63 5.22 -11.33 1.32
C GLU A 63 5.34 -10.91 -0.15
N ALA A 64 4.58 -9.89 -0.53
CA ALA A 64 4.55 -9.42 -1.91
C ALA A 64 5.90 -8.81 -2.34
N LYS A 65 6.27 -9.01 -3.60
CA LYS A 65 7.31 -8.27 -4.30
C LYS A 65 6.84 -7.95 -5.70
N VAL A 66 7.32 -6.84 -6.24
CA VAL A 66 7.03 -6.41 -7.61
C VAL A 66 8.29 -5.93 -8.30
N SER A 67 8.43 -6.29 -9.56
CA SER A 67 9.34 -5.65 -10.49
C SER A 67 8.55 -5.13 -11.70
N CYS A 68 9.05 -4.05 -12.29
CA CYS A 68 8.47 -3.45 -13.47
C CYS A 68 9.56 -3.24 -14.52
N ALA A 69 9.35 -3.76 -15.73
CA ALA A 69 10.12 -3.41 -16.90
C ALA A 69 9.36 -2.37 -17.71
N VAL A 70 10.06 -1.36 -18.22
CA VAL A 70 9.45 -0.27 -19.00
C VAL A 70 10.07 -0.21 -20.38
N ASP A 71 9.23 -0.29 -21.40
CA ASP A 71 9.62 -0.12 -22.79
C ASP A 71 9.03 1.17 -23.36
N PHE A 72 9.76 1.90 -24.19
CA PHE A 72 9.24 3.07 -24.91
C PHE A 72 9.05 2.74 -26.40
N ASN A 73 7.83 2.93 -26.90
CA ASN A 73 7.52 2.80 -28.32
C ASN A 73 7.59 4.18 -28.98
N ALA A 74 8.62 4.41 -29.79
CA ALA A 74 8.83 5.70 -30.46
C ALA A 74 7.75 6.05 -31.49
N ALA A 75 7.08 5.06 -32.09
CA ALA A 75 6.04 5.28 -33.09
C ALA A 75 4.73 5.76 -32.45
N SER A 76 4.30 5.11 -31.35
CA SER A 76 3.11 5.53 -30.59
C SER A 76 3.40 6.62 -29.56
N LYS A 77 4.68 6.89 -29.26
CA LYS A 77 5.15 7.77 -28.19
C LYS A 77 4.59 7.39 -26.81
N ARG A 78 4.39 6.09 -26.58
CA ARG A 78 3.87 5.55 -25.32
C ARG A 78 4.88 4.63 -24.64
N PHE A 79 4.74 4.52 -23.33
CA PHE A 79 5.46 3.58 -22.49
C PHE A 79 4.62 2.34 -22.23
N THR A 80 5.25 1.17 -22.19
CA THR A 80 4.66 -0.09 -21.77
C THR A 80 5.28 -0.53 -20.45
N TYR A 81 4.48 -0.60 -19.39
CA TYR A 81 4.87 -0.99 -18.03
C TYR A 81 4.50 -2.45 -17.79
N LYS A 82 5.49 -3.34 -17.77
CA LYS A 82 5.31 -4.79 -17.63
C LYS A 82 5.62 -5.21 -16.19
N TYR A 83 4.61 -5.67 -15.47
CA TYR A 83 4.75 -6.03 -14.05
C TYR A 83 4.94 -7.53 -13.85
N THR A 84 5.90 -7.88 -13.00
CA THR A 84 6.08 -9.23 -12.47
C THR A 84 5.88 -9.20 -10.97
N LEU A 85 4.92 -9.98 -10.48
CA LEU A 85 4.64 -10.12 -9.06
C LEU A 85 5.28 -11.40 -8.53
N THR A 86 5.69 -11.37 -7.27
CA THR A 86 6.11 -12.55 -6.53
C THR A 86 5.38 -12.58 -5.20
N ASN A 87 4.81 -13.73 -4.86
CA ASN A 87 4.30 -13.98 -3.52
C ASN A 87 5.36 -14.81 -2.78
N GLY A 88 6.01 -14.23 -1.77
CA GLY A 88 7.12 -14.85 -1.06
C GLY A 88 6.76 -16.19 -0.42
N LEU A 89 7.77 -17.01 -0.13
CA LEU A 89 7.57 -18.35 0.43
C LEU A 89 6.97 -18.31 1.84
N GLY A 90 7.21 -17.25 2.63
CA GLY A 90 6.67 -17.09 3.98
C GLY A 90 5.22 -16.60 4.03
N SER A 91 4.62 -16.31 2.86
CA SER A 91 3.24 -15.86 2.77
C SER A 91 2.26 -16.92 3.28
N ARG A 92 1.32 -16.51 4.13
CA ARG A 92 0.24 -17.39 4.64
C ARG A 92 -0.99 -17.38 3.73
N GLN A 93 -1.08 -16.39 2.85
CA GLN A 93 -2.18 -16.20 1.92
C GLN A 93 -1.70 -16.23 0.46
N ARG A 94 -2.65 -16.47 -0.45
CA ARG A 94 -2.43 -16.26 -1.88
C ARG A 94 -2.59 -14.78 -2.22
N LEU A 95 -1.74 -14.22 -3.06
CA LEU A 95 -1.91 -12.86 -3.56
C LEU A 95 -3.01 -12.86 -4.64
N ILE A 96 -4.11 -12.15 -4.41
CA ILE A 96 -5.26 -12.11 -5.32
C ILE A 96 -5.49 -10.76 -5.98
N ASP A 97 -4.97 -9.67 -5.38
CA ASP A 97 -5.12 -8.34 -5.94
C ASP A 97 -3.77 -7.61 -5.90
N PHE A 98 -3.51 -6.91 -6.99
CA PHE A 98 -2.40 -5.99 -7.16
C PHE A 98 -2.94 -4.72 -7.78
N ALA A 99 -2.62 -3.58 -7.21
CA ALA A 99 -3.03 -2.31 -7.74
C ALA A 99 -1.88 -1.31 -7.77
N VAL A 100 -1.82 -0.47 -8.79
CA VAL A 100 -0.77 0.56 -8.93
C VAL A 100 -1.39 1.93 -9.11
N GLU A 101 -0.86 2.92 -8.38
CA GLU A 101 -1.30 4.30 -8.49
C GLU A 101 -0.65 5.01 -9.68
N PHE A 102 -1.42 5.86 -10.35
CA PHE A 102 -0.91 6.75 -11.39
C PHE A 102 -1.68 8.07 -11.42
N GLY A 103 -1.10 9.08 -12.08
CA GLY A 103 -1.71 10.42 -12.16
C GLY A 103 -3.09 10.40 -12.85
N ARG A 104 -4.05 11.18 -12.35
CA ARG A 104 -5.44 11.21 -12.88
C ARG A 104 -5.53 11.60 -14.37
N ASN A 105 -4.61 12.45 -14.81
CA ASN A 105 -4.58 12.99 -16.17
C ASN A 105 -3.80 12.10 -17.15
N ILE A 106 -3.43 10.89 -16.75
CA ILE A 106 -2.69 9.97 -17.58
C ILE A 106 -3.66 9.09 -18.35
N GLU A 107 -3.41 8.95 -19.65
CA GLU A 107 -4.17 8.05 -20.50
C GLU A 107 -3.56 6.64 -20.45
N VAL A 108 -4.41 5.62 -20.31
CA VAL A 108 -4.04 4.21 -20.43
C VAL A 108 -4.72 3.66 -21.68
N ALA A 109 -3.94 3.43 -22.73
CA ALA A 109 -4.46 3.05 -24.05
C ALA A 109 -4.61 1.54 -24.24
N GLY A 110 -3.81 0.75 -23.53
CA GLY A 110 -3.73 -0.69 -23.72
C GLY A 110 -3.51 -1.42 -22.41
N LYS A 111 -4.11 -2.60 -22.31
CA LYS A 111 -3.88 -3.53 -21.21
C LYS A 111 -3.72 -4.95 -21.72
N THR A 112 -2.74 -5.65 -21.19
CA THR A 112 -2.64 -7.10 -21.34
C THR A 112 -2.90 -7.72 -19.99
N LEU A 113 -3.91 -8.59 -19.92
CA LEU A 113 -4.26 -9.34 -18.72
C LEU A 113 -3.94 -10.82 -18.96
N PRO A 114 -3.34 -11.53 -17.98
CA PRO A 114 -3.30 -12.97 -17.98
C PRO A 114 -4.73 -13.52 -17.88
N GLY A 115 -4.94 -14.73 -18.40
CA GLY A 115 -6.22 -15.41 -18.26
C GLY A 115 -6.66 -15.51 -16.79
N GLY A 116 -7.92 -15.17 -16.52
CA GLY A 116 -8.50 -15.19 -15.16
C GLY A 116 -8.17 -13.97 -14.30
N TRP A 117 -7.51 -12.93 -14.85
CA TRP A 117 -7.37 -11.65 -14.17
C TRP A 117 -8.37 -10.63 -14.73
N HIS A 118 -9.05 -9.95 -13.82
CA HIS A 118 -9.91 -8.81 -14.13
C HIS A 118 -9.16 -7.52 -13.86
N SER A 119 -9.56 -6.45 -14.53
CA SER A 119 -8.99 -5.14 -14.24
C SER A 119 -10.03 -4.05 -14.18
N MET A 120 -9.82 -3.15 -13.23
CA MET A 120 -10.69 -2.02 -12.96
C MET A 120 -9.84 -0.76 -12.84
N ARG A 121 -10.32 0.32 -13.48
CA ARG A 121 -9.83 1.67 -13.22
C ARG A 121 -10.67 2.23 -12.08
N GLU A 122 -10.03 2.49 -10.95
CA GLU A 122 -10.65 3.19 -9.84
C GLU A 122 -10.25 4.66 -9.94
N ASN A 123 -11.20 5.52 -10.27
CA ASN A 123 -10.97 6.97 -10.35
C ASN A 123 -11.23 7.68 -9.02
N GLU A 124 -11.98 7.04 -8.13
CA GLU A 124 -12.34 7.51 -6.82
C GLU A 124 -12.77 6.31 -5.99
N ILE A 125 -12.09 6.07 -4.85
CA ILE A 125 -12.60 5.13 -3.85
C ILE A 125 -13.64 5.92 -3.05
N GLU A 126 -14.89 5.92 -3.52
CA GLU A 126 -16.01 6.70 -2.98
C GLU A 126 -16.10 6.60 -1.44
N GLU A 127 -15.79 5.43 -0.89
CA GLU A 127 -15.86 5.14 0.55
C GLU A 127 -14.86 5.91 1.41
N THR A 128 -13.73 6.36 0.85
CA THR A 128 -12.63 6.93 1.64
C THR A 128 -12.47 8.44 1.51
N LYS A 129 -13.10 9.06 0.50
CA LYS A 129 -12.82 10.46 0.08
C LYS A 129 -11.32 10.76 -0.13
N LEU A 130 -10.45 9.75 -0.11
CA LEU A 130 -9.04 9.93 -0.37
C LEU A 130 -8.92 10.22 -1.87
N THR A 131 -8.38 11.39 -2.17
CA THR A 131 -8.05 11.82 -3.53
C THR A 131 -6.79 11.08 -3.98
N LEU A 132 -6.86 9.74 -3.99
CA LEU A 132 -5.82 8.92 -4.59
C LEU A 132 -5.82 9.23 -6.09
N GLY A 133 -4.68 9.00 -6.73
CA GLY A 133 -4.59 9.04 -8.18
C GLY A 133 -5.59 8.07 -8.83
N SER A 134 -5.58 8.00 -10.15
CA SER A 134 -6.25 6.85 -10.78
C SER A 134 -5.47 5.59 -10.38
N MET A 135 -6.17 4.54 -9.99
CA MET A 135 -5.55 3.26 -9.66
C MET A 135 -5.98 2.21 -10.69
N TRP A 136 -5.04 1.34 -11.03
CA TRP A 136 -5.33 0.16 -11.83
C TRP A 136 -5.17 -1.08 -10.96
N SER A 137 -6.26 -1.79 -10.72
CA SER A 137 -6.24 -3.07 -10.02
C SER A 137 -6.30 -4.24 -11.00
N TRP A 138 -5.62 -5.32 -10.64
CA TRP A 138 -5.74 -6.64 -11.22
C TRP A 138 -6.24 -7.60 -10.15
N HIS A 139 -7.30 -8.36 -10.41
CA HIS A 139 -7.82 -9.39 -9.49
C HIS A 139 -7.80 -10.79 -10.10
N ALA A 140 -7.33 -11.81 -9.37
CA ALA A 140 -7.38 -13.22 -9.78
C ALA A 140 -8.23 -14.10 -8.84
N ASP A 141 -9.15 -14.86 -9.42
CA ASP A 141 -10.07 -15.75 -8.67
C ASP A 141 -9.35 -16.76 -7.77
N ILE A 142 -8.26 -17.34 -8.29
CA ILE A 142 -7.48 -18.37 -7.60
C ILE A 142 -6.34 -17.74 -6.77
N GLY A 143 -5.74 -16.65 -7.25
CA GLY A 143 -4.58 -16.00 -6.66
C GLY A 143 -3.23 -16.76 -6.84
N LEU A 144 -2.14 -15.99 -6.74
CA LEU A 144 -0.76 -16.45 -6.82
C LEU A 144 -0.33 -17.14 -5.51
N LYS A 145 0.05 -18.42 -5.57
CA LYS A 145 0.49 -19.21 -4.42
C LYS A 145 1.78 -18.66 -3.79
N PRO A 146 2.00 -18.85 -2.47
CA PRO A 146 3.31 -18.60 -1.84
C PRO A 146 4.46 -19.30 -2.59
N GLY A 147 5.60 -18.62 -2.68
CA GLY A 147 6.81 -19.07 -3.38
C GLY A 147 6.74 -19.02 -4.91
N ARG A 148 5.74 -18.36 -5.50
CA ARG A 148 5.57 -18.27 -6.97
C ARG A 148 5.68 -16.84 -7.46
N SER A 149 6.11 -16.70 -8.71
CA SER A 149 6.16 -15.45 -9.45
C SER A 149 5.32 -15.53 -10.71
N TRP A 150 4.76 -14.40 -11.15
CA TRP A 150 3.94 -14.32 -12.35
C TRP A 150 4.03 -12.92 -12.97
N GLN A 151 4.22 -12.86 -14.29
CA GLN A 151 4.00 -11.66 -15.07
C GLN A 151 2.49 -11.39 -15.20
N VAL A 152 1.99 -10.41 -14.46
CA VAL A 152 0.55 -10.15 -14.29
C VAL A 152 -0.05 -9.24 -15.35
N GLY A 153 0.77 -8.65 -16.22
CA GLY A 153 0.26 -7.85 -17.32
C GLY A 153 1.15 -6.70 -17.72
N ALA A 154 0.63 -5.91 -18.65
CA ALA A 154 1.25 -4.69 -19.12
C ALA A 154 0.22 -3.55 -19.17
N LEU A 155 0.65 -2.34 -18.81
CA LEU A 155 -0.09 -1.09 -19.02
C LEU A 155 0.60 -0.29 -20.12
N GLU A 156 -0.13 0.17 -21.12
CA GLU A 156 0.38 1.13 -22.10
C GLU A 156 -0.14 2.53 -21.79
N SER A 157 0.75 3.51 -21.68
CA SER A 157 0.41 4.86 -21.22
C SER A 157 1.32 5.93 -21.83
N ASP A 158 0.81 7.15 -21.93
CA ASP A 158 1.59 8.35 -22.28
C ASP A 158 2.31 8.99 -21.07
N GLY A 159 1.99 8.55 -19.84
CA GLY A 159 2.65 9.01 -18.63
C GLY A 159 4.11 8.59 -18.58
N LEU A 160 4.97 9.46 -18.05
CA LEU A 160 6.40 9.21 -17.89
C LEU A 160 6.65 8.16 -16.80
N PRO A 161 7.74 7.38 -16.86
CA PRO A 161 8.07 6.46 -15.79
C PRO A 161 8.43 7.23 -14.51
N GLY A 162 7.77 6.88 -13.41
CA GLY A 162 8.06 7.43 -12.09
C GLY A 162 7.89 6.39 -11.00
N ILE A 163 8.41 6.69 -9.83
CA ILE A 163 8.34 5.82 -8.65
C ILE A 163 7.09 6.19 -7.86
N THR A 164 6.23 5.20 -7.59
CA THR A 164 4.91 5.39 -6.95
C THR A 164 4.57 4.23 -6.02
N ILE A 165 3.47 4.36 -5.29
CA ILE A 165 2.94 3.32 -4.41
C ILE A 165 2.15 2.29 -5.23
N CYS A 166 2.25 1.04 -4.81
CA CYS A 166 1.37 -0.03 -5.22
C CYS A 166 0.87 -0.81 -4.01
N TYR A 167 -0.23 -1.52 -4.21
CA TYR A 167 -0.98 -2.20 -3.18
C TYR A 167 -1.17 -3.66 -3.53
N PHE A 168 -1.13 -4.51 -2.50
CA PHE A 168 -1.37 -5.94 -2.64
C PHE A 168 -2.40 -6.42 -1.62
N GLN A 169 -3.19 -7.41 -2.01
CA GLN A 169 -4.15 -8.05 -1.12
C GLN A 169 -4.04 -9.57 -1.23
N GLY A 170 -4.03 -10.22 -0.06
CA GLY A 170 -4.10 -11.65 0.12
C GLY A 170 -5.54 -12.16 0.07
N LYS A 171 -5.70 -13.44 -0.27
CA LYS A 171 -6.99 -14.14 -0.22
C LYS A 171 -7.29 -14.48 1.23
N THR A 172 -8.39 -13.93 1.75
CA THR A 172 -8.95 -14.30 3.04
C THR A 172 -10.00 -15.40 2.86
N GLY A 173 -10.22 -16.21 3.89
CA GLY A 173 -11.26 -17.26 3.86
C GLY A 173 -12.67 -16.70 3.71
N SER A 174 -12.92 -15.48 4.22
CA SER A 174 -14.15 -14.72 4.02
C SER A 174 -13.81 -13.33 3.51
N SER A 175 -14.42 -12.91 2.40
CA SER A 175 -14.30 -11.54 1.86
C SER A 175 -15.05 -10.52 2.72
N VAL A 176 -15.96 -10.99 3.58
CA VAL A 176 -16.80 -10.17 4.46
C VAL A 176 -16.60 -10.65 5.89
N LEU A 177 -16.27 -9.72 6.80
CA LEU A 177 -16.36 -9.99 8.22
C LEU A 177 -17.82 -10.30 8.55
N ALA A 178 -18.11 -11.57 8.83
CA ALA A 178 -19.46 -12.04 9.12
C ALA A 178 -19.61 -12.22 10.62
N PHE A 179 -20.75 -11.76 11.13
CA PHE A 179 -21.15 -11.97 12.51
C PHE A 179 -22.19 -13.07 12.57
N PRO A 180 -22.18 -13.93 13.61
CA PRO A 180 -23.19 -14.98 13.78
C PRO A 180 -24.57 -14.44 14.20
N ASP A 181 -24.67 -13.14 14.49
CA ASP A 181 -25.88 -12.41 14.90
C ASP A 181 -25.97 -11.05 14.18
N GLU A 182 -26.77 -10.12 14.71
CA GLU A 182 -26.91 -8.75 14.20
C GLU A 182 -25.60 -7.94 14.17
N GLY A 183 -24.54 -8.47 14.78
CA GLY A 183 -23.22 -7.85 14.86
C GLY A 183 -23.08 -6.90 16.04
N PRO A 184 -21.96 -6.16 16.08
CA PRO A 184 -21.69 -5.26 17.19
C PRO A 184 -22.39 -3.91 17.00
N GLY A 185 -22.51 -3.17 18.10
CA GLY A 185 -23.03 -1.80 18.07
C GLY A 185 -22.24 -0.87 17.15
N TYR A 186 -22.87 0.24 16.76
CA TYR A 186 -22.36 1.20 15.77
C TYR A 186 -20.89 1.60 15.95
N ASN A 187 -20.48 1.91 17.19
CA ASN A 187 -19.13 2.37 17.49
C ASN A 187 -18.05 1.35 17.13
N LEU A 188 -18.30 0.06 17.36
CA LEU A 188 -17.36 -0.99 16.99
C LEU A 188 -17.41 -1.23 15.47
N THR A 189 -18.59 -1.20 14.87
CA THR A 189 -18.76 -1.30 13.42
C THR A 189 -17.94 -0.25 12.67
N VAL A 190 -17.92 1.01 13.13
CA VAL A 190 -17.08 2.07 12.55
C VAL A 190 -15.58 1.73 12.63
N LYS A 191 -15.11 1.20 13.75
CA LYS A 191 -13.69 0.77 13.90
C LYS A 191 -13.37 -0.40 12.97
N LEU A 192 -14.29 -1.34 12.82
CA LEU A 192 -14.11 -2.52 11.96
C LEU A 192 -14.14 -2.14 10.48
N MET A 193 -14.91 -1.12 10.09
CA MET A 193 -14.84 -0.57 8.73
C MET A 193 -13.42 -0.09 8.41
N GLN A 194 -12.76 0.62 9.33
CA GLN A 194 -11.38 1.10 9.11
C GLN A 194 -10.37 -0.03 8.88
N LEU A 195 -10.58 -1.21 9.47
CA LEU A 195 -9.73 -2.40 9.25
C LEU A 195 -9.97 -3.05 7.88
N ARG A 196 -11.13 -2.81 7.27
CA ARG A 196 -11.52 -3.39 5.97
C ARG A 196 -11.26 -2.42 4.81
N THR A 197 -11.37 -1.13 5.06
CA THR A 197 -11.26 -0.10 4.03
C THR A 197 -9.85 -0.01 3.49
N PHE A 198 -9.77 0.36 2.21
CA PHE A 198 -8.52 0.77 1.60
C PHE A 198 -7.92 2.00 2.33
N PRO A 199 -6.60 2.09 2.53
CA PRO A 199 -5.57 1.09 2.22
C PRO A 199 -5.24 0.13 3.39
N SER A 200 -5.93 0.23 4.53
CA SER A 200 -5.57 -0.45 5.80
C SER A 200 -5.46 -1.98 5.71
N ASN A 201 -6.21 -2.61 4.81
CA ASN A 201 -6.19 -4.07 4.60
C ASN A 201 -5.30 -4.50 3.42
N ARG A 202 -4.28 -3.71 3.08
CA ARG A 202 -3.38 -3.97 1.95
C ARG A 202 -1.91 -3.84 2.35
N VAL A 203 -1.06 -4.61 1.70
CA VAL A 203 0.39 -4.41 1.77
C VAL A 203 0.76 -3.31 0.78
N MET A 204 1.42 -2.25 1.26
CA MET A 204 1.88 -1.13 0.46
C MET A 204 3.36 -1.31 0.12
N LEU A 205 3.71 -1.24 -1.16
CA LEU A 205 5.10 -1.22 -1.63
C LEU A 205 5.29 -0.09 -2.63
N THR A 206 6.51 0.03 -3.13
CA THR A 206 6.87 0.99 -4.17
C THR A 206 7.21 0.26 -5.46
N THR A 207 6.79 0.81 -6.60
CA THR A 207 7.09 0.30 -7.94
C THR A 207 7.25 1.45 -8.94
N VAL A 208 7.63 1.12 -10.17
CA VAL A 208 7.56 2.05 -11.30
C VAL A 208 6.16 2.04 -11.89
N SER A 209 5.60 3.22 -12.18
CA SER A 209 4.31 3.37 -12.87
C SER A 209 4.26 4.71 -13.64
N PRO A 210 3.23 4.94 -14.47
CA PRO A 210 3.04 6.22 -15.13
C PRO A 210 2.85 7.36 -14.11
N VAL A 211 3.59 8.45 -14.29
CA VAL A 211 3.38 9.73 -13.63
C VAL A 211 3.10 10.81 -14.67
N SER A 212 2.29 11.80 -14.29
CA SER A 212 1.97 12.90 -15.19
C SER A 212 3.25 13.68 -15.50
N PRO A 213 3.47 14.09 -16.76
CA PRO A 213 4.54 15.03 -17.06
C PRO A 213 4.32 16.33 -16.28
N PRO A 214 5.40 17.05 -15.91
CA PRO A 214 5.26 18.33 -15.24
C PRO A 214 4.48 19.32 -16.13
N THR A 215 3.57 20.09 -15.55
CA THR A 215 2.73 21.06 -16.28
C THR A 215 3.56 22.06 -17.10
N ALA A 216 4.73 22.44 -16.59
CA ALA A 216 5.76 23.17 -17.32
C ALA A 216 7.05 22.35 -17.34
N PHE A 217 7.59 22.11 -18.54
CA PHE A 217 8.86 21.42 -18.65
C PHE A 217 10.03 22.37 -18.39
N LEU A 218 10.62 22.25 -17.19
CA LEU A 218 11.88 22.89 -16.83
C LEU A 218 12.96 21.82 -16.79
N ALA A 219 13.92 21.88 -17.73
CA ALA A 219 14.91 20.82 -17.91
C ALA A 219 15.74 20.55 -16.64
N SER A 220 16.13 21.59 -15.89
CA SER A 220 16.85 21.45 -14.62
C SER A 220 16.02 20.73 -13.55
N ALA A 221 14.78 21.16 -13.35
CA ALA A 221 13.85 20.53 -12.40
C ALA A 221 13.56 19.06 -12.80
N PHE A 222 13.50 18.77 -14.10
CA PHE A 222 13.35 17.39 -14.58
C PHE A 222 14.59 16.54 -14.24
N VAL A 223 15.81 17.08 -14.36
CA VAL A 223 17.04 16.40 -13.91
C VAL A 223 17.03 16.18 -12.40
N ASP A 224 16.53 17.14 -11.61
CA ASP A 224 16.38 16.96 -10.16
C ASP A 224 15.46 15.77 -9.82
N SER A 225 14.36 15.60 -10.58
CA SER A 225 13.50 14.42 -10.44
C SER A 225 14.23 13.11 -10.75
N LEU A 226 15.10 13.08 -11.77
CA LEU A 226 15.93 11.90 -12.07
C LEU A 226 16.92 11.59 -10.95
N ILE A 227 17.54 12.61 -10.35
CA ILE A 227 18.43 12.47 -9.19
C ILE A 227 17.65 11.86 -8.01
N SER A 228 16.44 12.36 -7.74
CA SER A 228 15.55 11.83 -6.71
C SER A 228 15.20 10.35 -6.96
N TYR A 229 14.75 10.00 -8.16
CA TYR A 229 14.40 8.61 -8.51
C TYR A 229 15.58 7.66 -8.41
N LYS A 230 16.78 8.09 -8.80
CA LYS A 230 18.01 7.32 -8.61
C LYS A 230 18.26 7.04 -7.12
N HIS A 231 18.18 8.04 -6.24
CA HIS A 231 18.40 7.82 -4.80
C HIS A 231 17.32 6.92 -4.19
N GLN A 232 16.05 7.10 -4.56
CA GLN A 232 14.98 6.19 -4.16
C GLN A 232 15.24 4.77 -4.65
N SER A 233 15.68 4.59 -5.89
CA SER A 233 16.01 3.28 -6.45
C SER A 233 17.16 2.60 -5.71
N TYR A 234 18.14 3.35 -5.22
CA TYR A 234 19.19 2.81 -4.35
C TYR A 234 18.64 2.40 -2.97
N SER A 235 17.83 3.25 -2.34
CA SER A 235 17.19 2.95 -1.05
C SER A 235 16.26 1.75 -1.12
N LEU A 236 15.61 1.53 -2.26
CA LEU A 236 14.77 0.35 -2.56
C LEU A 236 15.59 -0.89 -2.94
N GLY A 237 16.90 -0.77 -3.09
CA GLY A 237 17.80 -1.86 -3.48
C GLY A 237 17.73 -2.24 -4.96
N TRP A 238 17.10 -1.43 -5.82
CA TRP A 238 17.09 -1.65 -7.27
C TRP A 238 18.44 -1.33 -7.89
N ILE A 239 19.12 -0.30 -7.37
CA ILE A 239 20.54 -0.05 -7.62
C ILE A 239 21.31 -0.59 -6.42
N THR A 240 22.09 -1.64 -6.60
CA THR A 240 22.84 -2.27 -5.49
C THR A 240 24.29 -1.82 -5.41
N ASN A 241 24.86 -1.34 -6.52
CA ASN A 241 26.26 -0.94 -6.60
C ASN A 241 26.43 0.56 -6.28
N LYS A 242 27.12 0.87 -5.17
CA LYS A 242 27.40 2.25 -4.75
C LYS A 242 28.30 3.03 -5.74
N GLY A 243 29.21 2.34 -6.43
CA GLY A 243 30.03 2.94 -7.48
C GLY A 243 29.19 3.43 -8.67
N ILE A 244 28.22 2.62 -9.10
CA ILE A 244 27.24 3.01 -10.13
C ILE A 244 26.42 4.22 -9.66
N LEU A 245 25.88 4.18 -8.43
CA LEU A 245 25.14 5.32 -7.87
C LEU A 245 25.94 6.63 -7.96
N ASN A 246 27.19 6.62 -7.52
CA ASN A 246 28.06 7.80 -7.53
C ASN A 246 28.38 8.28 -8.96
N SER A 247 28.59 7.35 -9.89
CA SER A 247 28.83 7.65 -11.31
C SER A 247 27.62 8.37 -11.93
N LEU A 248 26.41 7.86 -11.66
CA LEU A 248 25.16 8.46 -12.11
C LEU A 248 24.91 9.83 -11.47
N ASP A 249 25.23 10.02 -10.18
CA ASP A 249 25.17 11.31 -9.49
C ASP A 249 26.02 12.37 -10.19
N GLN A 250 27.30 12.07 -10.43
CA GLN A 250 28.20 13.00 -11.09
C GLN A 250 27.71 13.41 -12.47
N LYS A 251 27.16 12.47 -13.25
CA LYS A 251 26.61 12.76 -14.57
C LYS A 251 25.39 13.67 -14.50
N LEU A 252 24.42 13.35 -13.64
CA LEU A 252 23.19 14.15 -13.52
C LEU A 252 23.48 15.55 -12.96
N ASP A 253 24.34 15.68 -11.95
CA ASP A 253 24.76 16.97 -11.41
C ASP A 253 25.49 17.83 -12.46
N ASN A 254 26.36 17.21 -13.26
CA ASN A 254 27.04 17.93 -14.33
C ASN A 254 26.06 18.38 -15.42
N ALA A 255 25.09 17.53 -15.80
CA ALA A 255 24.05 17.91 -16.75
C ALA A 255 23.22 19.09 -16.23
N ARG A 256 22.81 19.06 -14.95
CA ARG A 256 22.08 20.13 -14.29
C ARG A 256 22.85 21.46 -14.32
N LYS A 257 24.11 21.46 -13.91
CA LYS A 257 24.99 22.65 -13.95
C LYS A 257 25.16 23.23 -15.35
N GLN A 258 25.21 22.38 -16.38
CA GLN A 258 25.27 22.85 -17.77
C GLN A 258 23.95 23.48 -18.22
N LEU A 259 22.80 22.92 -17.82
CA LEU A 259 21.48 23.51 -18.08
C LEU A 259 21.32 24.87 -17.40
N GLU A 260 21.73 25.01 -16.14
CA GLU A 260 21.72 26.28 -15.39
C GLU A 260 22.56 27.38 -16.05
N ARG A 261 23.64 27.00 -16.75
CA ARG A 261 24.50 27.91 -17.52
C ARG A 261 23.99 28.18 -18.95
N GLY A 262 22.86 27.61 -19.35
CA GLY A 262 22.32 27.70 -20.71
C GLY A 262 23.05 26.85 -21.75
N ASN A 263 23.97 25.96 -21.34
CA ASN A 263 24.75 25.11 -22.24
C ASN A 263 24.02 23.78 -22.53
N THR A 264 22.93 23.87 -23.30
CA THR A 264 22.05 22.74 -23.60
C THR A 264 22.73 21.62 -24.40
N LYS A 265 23.68 21.94 -25.29
CA LYS A 265 24.44 20.96 -26.08
C LYS A 265 25.30 20.08 -25.18
N ALA A 266 26.04 20.67 -24.24
CA ALA A 266 26.86 19.91 -23.30
C ALA A 266 25.99 19.05 -22.38
N ALA A 267 24.89 19.60 -21.85
CA ALA A 267 23.94 18.85 -21.04
C ALA A 267 23.39 17.62 -21.79
N LYS A 268 22.98 17.79 -23.05
CA LYS A 268 22.50 16.69 -23.90
C LYS A 268 23.55 15.59 -24.09
N ASN A 269 24.81 15.96 -24.32
CA ASN A 269 25.90 14.98 -24.46
C ASN A 269 26.11 14.19 -23.16
N ILE A 270 26.05 14.86 -22.00
CA ILE A 270 26.19 14.20 -20.69
C ILE A 270 25.01 13.26 -20.43
N LEU A 271 23.77 13.68 -20.74
CA LEU A 271 22.59 12.82 -20.61
C LEU A 271 22.63 11.62 -21.58
N GLY A 272 23.16 11.81 -22.79
CA GLY A 272 23.41 10.69 -23.70
C GLY A 272 24.41 9.67 -23.14
N ALA A 273 25.48 10.14 -22.50
CA ALA A 273 26.43 9.26 -21.82
C ALA A 273 25.82 8.55 -20.60
N PHE A 274 24.94 9.22 -19.86
CA PHE A 274 24.16 8.63 -18.76
C PHE A 274 23.29 7.46 -19.24
N ILE A 275 22.56 7.62 -20.35
CA ILE A 275 21.68 6.58 -20.91
C ILE A 275 22.47 5.33 -21.33
N ASN A 276 23.72 5.47 -21.77
CA ASN A 276 24.54 4.33 -22.20
C ASN A 276 25.15 3.52 -21.04
N GLU A 277 25.04 3.99 -19.80
CA GLU A 277 25.57 3.30 -18.60
C GLU A 277 24.51 2.47 -17.86
N VAL A 278 23.22 2.77 -18.10
CA VAL A 278 22.06 2.11 -17.48
C VAL A 278 21.44 1.07 -18.40
#